data_AF-A0A935YIT0-F1
#
_entry.id   AF-A0A935YIT0-F1
#
_cell.length_a   1.000
_cell.length_b   1.000
_cell.length_c   1.000
_cell.angle_alpha   90.00
_cell.angle_beta   90.00
_cell.angle_gamma   90.00
#
_symmetry.space_group_name_H-M   'P 1'
#
loop_
_entity.id
_entity.type
_entity.pdbx_description
1 polymer ?
#
loop_
_entity_poly.entity_id
_entity_poly.type
_entity_poly.pdbx_seq_one_letter_code
_entity_poly.pdbx_strand_id
1 'polypeptide(L)'
;MNDRADLDDLDAALSEWRQGDCVVGEHWFMHRFSPARPLTSEAASAMADGADIFETPEAGLVVLTQTCDIVRNWRDRPFVVVAPLVEVPAGVVGEVERGRRPRYAFLPGVSSLRLIADLDRSMTVEKAVLASLSRVRGCATEEDASRFAQALARNRARFAFPDDFSDFAAGLQARLVGKHDKGTAEGVALRSLREIRVAASPSWGSANIDLVFMFILSDGDNVFDGAGWHEHLAKWLALVPPRGRYRSVDGFVVALGDLSARDYLAGAQLDLDHVTGRRR
;
A
#
# COMPACT_ATOMS: atom_id res chain seq x y z
N MET A 1 20.05 9.07 37.83
CA MET A 1 21.33 9.00 37.12
C MET A 1 21.50 7.54 36.72
N ASN A 2 20.67 7.07 35.77
CA ASN A 2 20.83 5.75 35.16
C ASN A 2 21.91 5.86 34.09
N ASP A 3 22.76 4.85 34.04
CA ASP A 3 24.12 4.96 33.57
C ASP A 3 24.19 5.05 32.04
N ARG A 4 25.17 5.80 31.53
CA ARG A 4 25.38 6.01 30.08
C ARG A 4 25.69 4.70 29.34
N ALA A 5 26.10 3.67 30.08
CA ALA A 5 26.39 2.32 29.59
C ALA A 5 25.14 1.58 29.08
N ASP A 6 23.98 1.71 29.74
CA ASP A 6 22.70 1.07 29.33
C ASP A 6 22.22 1.57 27.96
N LEU A 7 22.66 2.77 27.55
CA LEU A 7 22.26 3.42 26.30
C LEU A 7 23.22 3.18 25.14
N ASP A 8 24.42 2.66 25.38
CA ASP A 8 25.31 2.21 24.30
C ASP A 8 24.97 0.75 23.92
N ASP A 9 24.46 -0.05 24.86
CA ASP A 9 23.83 -1.37 24.60
C ASP A 9 22.57 -1.26 23.72
N LEU A 10 21.91 -0.09 23.73
CA LEU A 10 20.72 0.19 22.90
C LEU A 10 21.02 0.10 21.40
N ASP A 11 22.06 0.78 20.93
CA ASP A 11 22.43 0.76 19.51
C ASP A 11 22.89 -0.64 19.09
N ALA A 12 23.59 -1.35 19.99
CA ALA A 12 23.98 -2.74 19.77
C ALA A 12 22.76 -3.66 19.59
N ALA A 13 21.75 -3.54 20.45
CA ALA A 13 20.49 -4.29 20.35
C ALA A 13 19.74 -4.01 19.04
N LEU A 14 19.85 -2.78 18.51
CA LEU A 14 19.19 -2.36 17.26
C LEU A 14 19.99 -2.69 16.00
N SER A 15 21.27 -3.04 16.12
CA SER A 15 22.17 -3.28 14.98
C SER A 15 21.68 -4.37 14.02
N GLU A 16 20.91 -5.34 14.52
CA GLU A 16 20.35 -6.41 13.72
C GLU A 16 18.97 -6.10 13.15
N TRP A 17 18.25 -5.11 13.69
CA TRP A 17 16.89 -4.79 13.25
C TRP A 17 16.87 -4.21 11.84
N ARG A 18 15.83 -4.57 11.09
CA ARG A 18 15.59 -4.16 9.69
C ARG A 18 14.18 -3.63 9.52
N GLN A 19 13.96 -2.83 8.47
CA GLN A 19 12.61 -2.49 8.03
C GLN A 19 11.84 -3.78 7.71
N GLY A 20 10.62 -3.89 8.23
CA GLY A 20 9.81 -5.10 8.12
C GLY A 20 10.11 -6.18 9.15
N ASP A 21 11.08 -5.98 10.07
CA ASP A 21 11.13 -6.77 11.29
C ASP A 21 9.93 -6.42 12.18
N CYS A 22 9.54 -7.37 13.03
CA CYS A 22 8.32 -7.26 13.82
C CYS A 22 8.47 -7.89 15.19
N VAL A 23 7.42 -7.74 15.98
CA VAL A 23 7.21 -8.40 17.27
C VAL A 23 5.83 -9.03 17.23
N VAL A 24 5.68 -10.20 17.85
CA VAL A 24 4.44 -10.96 17.88
C VAL A 24 4.04 -11.19 19.33
N GLY A 25 2.76 -11.02 19.63
CA GLY A 25 2.22 -11.04 20.98
C GLY A 25 1.32 -9.83 21.20
N GLU A 26 0.73 -9.72 22.37
CA GLU A 26 -0.11 -8.57 22.72
C GLU A 26 0.76 -7.33 22.90
N HIS A 27 0.53 -6.31 22.06
CA HIS A 27 1.19 -5.01 22.16
C HIS A 27 0.15 -3.90 22.08
N TRP A 28 0.30 -2.89 22.94
CA TRP A 28 -0.61 -1.75 22.98
C TRP A 28 -0.27 -0.74 21.87
N PHE A 29 -1.28 -0.34 21.13
CA PHE A 29 -1.19 0.62 20.04
C PHE A 29 -2.01 1.86 20.37
N MET A 30 -1.37 3.03 20.35
CA MET A 30 -1.98 4.29 20.76
C MET A 30 -2.72 4.98 19.61
N HIS A 31 -3.90 5.52 19.91
CA HIS A 31 -4.74 6.29 18.99
C HIS A 31 -5.14 7.61 19.63
N ARG A 32 -5.01 8.70 18.88
CA ARG A 32 -5.62 9.99 19.23
C ARG A 32 -6.97 10.11 18.53
N PHE A 33 -7.99 10.58 19.23
CA PHE A 33 -9.33 10.75 18.66
C PHE A 33 -9.93 12.10 19.05
N SER A 34 -11.10 12.43 18.48
CA SER A 34 -11.87 13.62 18.85
C SER A 34 -13.00 13.23 19.78
N PRO A 35 -12.99 13.67 21.06
CA PRO A 35 -14.11 13.43 21.99
C PRO A 35 -15.44 13.99 21.49
N ALA A 36 -15.42 15.03 20.65
CA ALA A 36 -16.64 15.59 20.08
C ALA A 36 -17.33 14.65 19.06
N ARG A 37 -16.57 13.73 18.44
CA ARG A 37 -17.03 12.84 17.37
C ARG A 37 -16.22 11.53 17.39
N PRO A 38 -16.43 10.64 18.38
CA PRO A 38 -15.77 9.34 18.39
C PRO A 38 -16.25 8.52 17.17
N LEU A 39 -15.29 7.92 16.45
CA LEU A 39 -15.57 7.13 15.24
C LEU A 39 -15.56 5.62 15.50
N THR A 40 -15.08 5.18 16.66
CA THR A 40 -15.00 3.76 17.05
C THR A 40 -15.61 3.55 18.43
N SER A 41 -15.92 2.29 18.76
CA SER A 41 -16.38 1.88 20.09
C SER A 41 -15.38 2.22 21.19
N GLU A 42 -14.09 2.02 20.93
CA GLU A 42 -13.00 2.23 21.87
C GLU A 42 -12.84 3.74 22.15
N ALA A 43 -12.92 4.56 21.10
CA ALA A 43 -12.94 6.02 21.23
C ALA A 43 -14.16 6.50 22.03
N ALA A 44 -15.34 5.91 21.81
CA ALA A 44 -16.54 6.26 22.56
C ALA A 44 -16.43 5.89 24.06
N SER A 45 -15.78 4.76 24.37
CA SER A 45 -15.50 4.37 25.76
C SER A 45 -14.50 5.33 26.41
N ALA A 46 -13.35 5.59 25.77
CA ALA A 46 -12.34 6.50 26.29
C ALA A 46 -12.87 7.93 26.46
N MET A 47 -13.79 8.37 25.59
CA MET A 47 -14.50 9.64 25.73
C MET A 47 -15.31 9.71 27.03
N ALA A 48 -16.00 8.62 27.39
CA ALA A 48 -16.79 8.56 28.62
C ALA A 48 -15.91 8.74 29.87
N ASP A 49 -14.63 8.33 29.77
CA ASP A 49 -13.60 8.52 30.79
C ASP A 49 -12.89 9.89 30.69
N GLY A 50 -13.31 10.77 29.78
CA GLY A 50 -12.76 12.11 29.59
C GLY A 50 -11.41 12.15 28.86
N ALA A 51 -11.00 11.07 28.22
CA ALA A 51 -9.75 11.00 27.46
C ALA A 51 -9.91 11.48 26.01
N ASP A 52 -8.80 11.89 25.39
CA ASP A 52 -8.69 12.17 23.94
C ASP A 52 -7.68 11.22 23.24
N ILE A 53 -7.21 10.22 23.98
CA ILE A 53 -6.31 9.15 23.58
C ILE A 53 -6.86 7.82 24.11
N PHE A 54 -6.72 6.75 23.35
CA PHE A 54 -6.95 5.38 23.82
C PHE A 54 -5.91 4.43 23.25
N GLU A 55 -5.80 3.25 23.84
CA GLU A 55 -4.90 2.19 23.37
C GLU A 55 -5.72 0.96 22.99
N THR A 56 -5.28 0.25 21.95
CA THR A 56 -5.84 -1.06 21.56
C THR A 56 -4.79 -2.15 21.69
N PRO A 57 -5.15 -3.34 22.17
CA PRO A 57 -4.28 -4.50 22.10
C PRO A 57 -4.25 -5.00 20.65
N GLU A 58 -3.05 -5.13 20.10
CA GLU A 58 -2.81 -5.64 18.75
C GLU A 58 -1.93 -6.90 18.82
N ALA A 59 -2.02 -7.78 17.82
CA ALA A 59 -1.33 -9.08 17.82
C ALA A 59 0.19 -8.99 17.56
N GLY A 60 0.69 -7.77 17.36
CA GLY A 60 2.08 -7.50 17.08
C GLY A 60 2.29 -6.09 16.54
N LEU A 61 3.55 -5.72 16.37
CA LEU A 61 3.96 -4.47 15.72
C LEU A 61 5.01 -4.77 14.66
N VAL A 62 4.93 -4.09 13.53
CA VAL A 62 5.96 -4.15 12.47
C VAL A 62 6.69 -2.81 12.40
N VAL A 63 8.00 -2.85 12.18
CA VAL A 63 8.81 -1.65 11.99
C VAL A 63 8.69 -1.15 10.55
N LEU A 64 8.21 0.09 10.40
CA LEU A 64 8.08 0.77 9.11
C LEU A 64 9.29 1.62 8.76
N THR A 65 10.05 2.09 9.76
CA THR A 65 11.25 2.91 9.56
C THR A 65 12.29 2.17 8.71
N GLN A 66 13.00 2.90 7.85
CA GLN A 66 14.06 2.33 7.02
C GLN A 66 15.22 1.81 7.89
N THR A 67 15.83 0.70 7.50
CA THR A 67 16.97 0.09 8.21
C THR A 67 18.08 1.07 8.53
N CYS A 68 18.43 1.96 7.59
CA CYS A 68 19.48 2.95 7.77
C CYS A 68 19.18 3.98 8.87
N ASP A 69 17.91 4.23 9.19
CA ASP A 69 17.50 5.09 10.30
C ASP A 69 17.32 4.30 11.60
N ILE A 70 16.93 3.02 11.53
CA ILE A 70 16.86 2.13 12.70
C ILE A 70 18.23 1.99 13.36
N VAL A 71 19.27 1.68 12.57
CA VAL A 71 20.62 1.40 13.09
C VAL A 71 21.46 2.65 13.37
N ARG A 72 20.96 3.85 13.02
CA ARG A 72 21.61 5.11 13.39
C ARG A 72 21.59 5.30 14.90
N ASN A 73 22.59 6.02 15.41
CA ASN A 73 22.69 6.32 16.82
C ASN A 73 21.39 6.96 17.34
N TRP A 74 20.90 6.45 18.46
CA TRP A 74 19.65 6.91 19.04
C TRP A 74 19.65 8.41 19.39
N ARG A 75 20.81 9.03 19.65
CA ARG A 75 20.89 10.47 19.94
C ARG A 75 20.51 11.34 18.74
N ASP A 76 20.82 10.86 17.54
CA ASP A 76 20.48 11.56 16.29
C ASP A 76 19.08 11.17 15.77
N ARG A 77 18.68 9.92 16.01
CA ARG A 77 17.42 9.33 15.56
C ARG A 77 16.79 8.50 16.68
N PRO A 78 16.11 9.10 17.67
CA PRO A 78 15.60 8.36 18.84
C PRO A 78 14.32 7.58 18.59
N PHE A 79 13.63 7.85 17.47
CA PHE A 79 12.31 7.31 17.21
C PHE A 79 12.29 6.37 16.00
N VAL A 80 11.36 5.42 16.04
CA VAL A 80 10.94 4.60 14.90
C VAL A 80 9.42 4.68 14.74
N VAL A 81 8.95 4.36 13.54
CA VAL A 81 7.53 4.28 13.21
C VAL A 81 7.17 2.81 13.09
N VAL A 82 6.05 2.43 13.71
CA VAL A 82 5.51 1.07 13.66
C VAL A 82 4.06 1.09 13.18
N ALA A 83 3.62 -0.02 12.60
CA ALA A 83 2.23 -0.33 12.30
C ALA A 83 1.79 -1.57 13.08
N PRO A 84 0.48 -1.72 13.36
CA PRO A 84 -0.01 -2.91 14.03
C PRO A 84 -0.08 -4.10 13.07
N LEU A 85 0.22 -5.28 13.60
CA LEU A 85 -0.07 -6.56 12.95
C LEU A 85 -1.49 -6.98 13.29
N VAL A 86 -2.32 -7.15 12.26
CA VAL A 86 -3.73 -7.52 12.40
C VAL A 86 -4.02 -8.87 11.75
N GLU A 87 -4.96 -9.59 12.34
CA GLU A 87 -5.56 -10.74 11.68
C GLU A 87 -6.54 -10.28 10.59
N VAL A 88 -6.53 -10.97 9.45
CA VAL A 88 -7.53 -10.78 8.40
C VAL A 88 -8.13 -12.10 7.94
N PRO A 89 -9.32 -12.07 7.30
CA PRO A 89 -9.89 -13.25 6.67
C PRO A 89 -8.91 -13.89 5.66
N ALA A 90 -8.91 -15.22 5.56
CA ALA A 90 -7.96 -15.96 4.72
C ALA A 90 -7.96 -15.51 3.24
N GLY A 91 -9.12 -15.10 2.70
CA GLY A 91 -9.22 -14.57 1.34
C GLY A 91 -8.44 -13.28 1.14
N VAL A 92 -8.31 -12.45 2.17
CA VAL A 92 -7.59 -11.16 2.12
C VAL A 92 -6.08 -11.39 2.12
N VAL A 93 -5.57 -12.38 2.86
CA VAL A 93 -4.12 -12.67 2.93
C VAL A 93 -3.53 -12.87 1.53
N GLY A 94 -4.18 -13.69 0.70
CA GLY A 94 -3.72 -13.93 -0.67
C GLY A 94 -3.80 -12.71 -1.57
N GLU A 95 -4.71 -11.76 -1.31
CA GLU A 95 -4.76 -10.48 -2.03
C GLU A 95 -3.61 -9.57 -1.60
N VAL A 96 -3.30 -9.52 -0.30
CA VAL A 96 -2.19 -8.72 0.25
C VAL A 96 -0.84 -9.24 -0.23
N GLU A 97 -0.65 -10.57 -0.23
CA GLU A 97 0.56 -11.22 -0.74
C GLU A 97 0.83 -10.86 -2.21
N ARG A 98 -0.23 -10.76 -3.01
CA ARG A 98 -0.16 -10.32 -4.42
C ARG A 98 -0.09 -8.80 -4.58
N GLY A 99 0.06 -8.06 -3.48
CA GLY A 99 0.15 -6.60 -3.46
C GLY A 99 -1.15 -5.91 -3.89
N ARG A 100 -2.31 -6.55 -3.83
CA ARG A 100 -3.56 -5.97 -4.32
C ARG A 100 -4.21 -5.01 -3.35
N ARG A 101 -3.97 -5.15 -2.04
CA ARG A 101 -4.47 -4.28 -0.98
C ARG A 101 -3.41 -3.27 -0.54
N PRO A 102 -3.35 -2.03 -1.06
CA PRO A 102 -2.22 -1.14 -0.78
C PRO A 102 -2.28 -0.52 0.64
N ARG A 103 -3.38 -0.72 1.37
CA ARG A 103 -3.49 -0.46 2.82
C ARG A 103 -2.63 -1.44 3.63
N TYR A 104 -2.41 -2.65 3.11
CA TYR A 104 -1.75 -3.71 3.86
C TYR A 104 -0.39 -4.06 3.28
N ALA A 105 0.48 -4.60 4.13
CA ALA A 105 1.73 -5.23 3.71
C ALA A 105 1.78 -6.68 4.20
N PHE A 106 2.26 -7.57 3.32
CA PHE A 106 2.49 -8.96 3.64
C PHE A 106 3.87 -9.15 4.28
N LEU A 107 3.95 -10.00 5.31
CA LEU A 107 5.18 -10.35 6.00
C LEU A 107 5.33 -11.88 6.03
N PRO A 108 6.18 -12.47 5.17
CA PRO A 108 6.36 -13.91 5.10
C PRO A 108 6.71 -14.56 6.44
N GLY A 109 7.51 -13.89 7.28
CA GLY A 109 8.00 -14.40 8.56
C GLY A 109 6.91 -14.65 9.62
N VAL A 110 5.73 -14.03 9.47
CA VAL A 110 4.57 -14.22 10.36
C VAL A 110 3.32 -14.72 9.62
N SER A 111 3.48 -15.15 8.36
CA SER A 111 2.38 -15.55 7.49
C SER A 111 1.58 -16.75 8.04
N SER A 112 2.23 -17.68 8.74
CA SER A 112 1.58 -18.83 9.38
C SER A 112 0.58 -18.43 10.47
N LEU A 113 0.73 -17.23 11.03
CA LEU A 113 -0.17 -16.65 12.02
C LEU A 113 -1.34 -15.86 11.38
N ARG A 114 -1.37 -15.75 10.06
CA ARG A 114 -2.33 -14.94 9.28
C ARG A 114 -2.35 -13.46 9.69
N LEU A 115 -1.19 -12.97 10.14
CA LEU A 115 -0.97 -11.57 10.47
C LEU A 115 -0.48 -10.79 9.25
N ILE A 116 -1.00 -9.58 9.08
CA ILE A 116 -0.54 -8.61 8.08
C ILE A 116 -0.38 -7.23 8.71
N ALA A 117 0.48 -6.39 8.14
CA ALA A 117 0.65 -5.03 8.61
C ALA A 117 -0.44 -4.10 8.08
N ASP A 118 -1.10 -3.35 8.95
CA ASP A 118 -2.04 -2.29 8.58
C ASP A 118 -1.32 -0.94 8.44
N LEU A 119 -0.99 -0.54 7.21
CA LEU A 119 -0.18 0.63 6.92
C LEU A 119 -0.94 1.97 7.05
N ASP A 120 -2.27 1.92 7.14
CA ASP A 120 -3.10 3.10 7.41
C ASP A 120 -3.02 3.54 8.88
N ARG A 121 -2.59 2.63 9.77
CA ARG A 121 -2.33 2.91 11.18
C ARG A 121 -0.83 2.95 11.41
N SER A 122 -0.33 4.07 11.92
CA SER A 122 1.08 4.19 12.30
C SER A 122 1.23 4.96 13.58
N MET A 123 2.10 4.50 14.47
CA MET A 123 2.50 5.24 15.67
C MET A 123 4.01 5.37 15.74
N THR A 124 4.47 6.36 16.47
CA THR A 124 5.89 6.60 16.74
C THR A 124 6.23 6.05 18.11
N VAL A 125 7.30 5.27 18.19
CA VAL A 125 7.83 4.75 19.46
C VAL A 125 9.31 5.09 19.59
N GLU A 126 9.81 5.18 20.81
CA GLU A 126 11.23 5.30 21.07
C GLU A 126 11.97 4.01 20.72
N LYS A 127 13.22 4.16 20.28
CA LYS A 127 14.13 3.05 20.02
C LYS A 127 14.34 2.14 21.23
N ALA A 128 14.34 2.71 22.43
CA ALA A 128 14.45 1.96 23.68
C ALA A 128 13.30 0.95 23.85
N VAL A 129 12.08 1.30 23.41
CA VAL A 129 10.96 0.37 23.40
C VAL A 129 11.29 -0.80 22.48
N LEU A 130 11.65 -0.53 21.22
CA LEU A 130 11.95 -1.58 20.24
C LEU A 130 13.07 -2.52 20.68
N ALA A 131 14.15 -1.97 21.26
CA ALA A 131 15.30 -2.74 21.72
C ALA A 131 14.99 -3.69 22.89
N SER A 132 13.96 -3.38 23.68
CA SER A 132 13.49 -4.25 24.76
C SER A 132 12.65 -5.44 24.29
N LEU A 133 12.25 -5.47 23.01
CA LEU A 133 11.33 -6.47 22.48
C LEU A 133 12.05 -7.64 21.79
N SER A 134 11.39 -8.80 21.79
CA SER A 134 11.86 -9.99 21.10
C SER A 134 11.60 -9.88 19.61
N ARG A 135 12.66 -9.62 18.84
CA ARG A 135 12.61 -9.47 17.39
C ARG A 135 12.19 -10.76 16.68
N VAL A 136 11.24 -10.63 15.77
CA VAL A 136 10.89 -11.62 14.74
C VAL A 136 11.24 -11.05 13.37
N ARG A 137 12.00 -11.81 12.56
CA ARG A 137 12.29 -11.41 11.17
C ARG A 137 11.02 -11.53 10.34
N GLY A 138 10.43 -10.39 9.96
CA GLY A 138 9.22 -10.38 9.14
C GLY A 138 9.52 -10.59 7.65
N CYS A 139 10.69 -10.16 7.19
CA CYS A 139 11.23 -10.41 5.86
C CYS A 139 12.45 -11.34 5.96
N ALA A 140 12.39 -12.52 5.35
CA ALA A 140 13.46 -13.51 5.47
C ALA A 140 14.55 -13.29 4.42
N THR A 141 14.18 -12.78 3.26
CA THR A 141 15.06 -12.56 2.10
C THR A 141 15.12 -11.09 1.68
N GLU A 142 16.11 -10.74 0.87
CA GLU A 142 16.19 -9.41 0.24
C GLU A 142 15.00 -9.14 -0.68
N GLU A 143 14.48 -10.18 -1.33
CA GLU A 143 13.28 -10.07 -2.16
C GLU A 143 12.06 -9.72 -1.30
N ASP A 144 11.89 -10.35 -0.15
CA ASP A 144 10.82 -10.02 0.81
C ASP A 144 10.93 -8.58 1.28
N ALA A 145 12.16 -8.14 1.64
CA ALA A 145 12.41 -6.78 2.07
C ALA A 145 12.10 -5.76 0.96
N SER A 146 12.45 -6.07 -0.29
CA SER A 146 12.13 -5.25 -1.45
C SER A 146 10.62 -5.17 -1.69
N ARG A 147 9.90 -6.30 -1.61
CA ARG A 147 8.43 -6.35 -1.72
C ARG A 147 7.75 -5.53 -0.61
N PHE A 148 8.24 -5.65 0.63
CA PHE A 148 7.73 -4.87 1.75
C PHE A 148 7.96 -3.37 1.54
N ALA A 149 9.18 -2.96 1.19
CA ALA A 149 9.52 -1.58 0.87
C ALA A 149 8.63 -0.99 -0.24
N GLN A 150 8.36 -1.77 -1.30
CA GLN A 150 7.44 -1.38 -2.36
C GLN A 150 5.99 -1.25 -1.86
N ALA A 151 5.54 -2.12 -0.96
CA ALA A 151 4.22 -1.98 -0.33
C ALA A 151 4.10 -0.68 0.47
N LEU A 152 5.11 -0.31 1.28
CA LEU A 152 5.12 0.99 1.97
C LEU A 152 5.13 2.16 0.98
N ALA A 153 5.97 2.10 -0.05
CA ALA A 153 6.07 3.16 -1.05
C ALA A 153 4.73 3.37 -1.76
N ARG A 154 4.07 2.29 -2.21
CA ARG A 154 2.75 2.37 -2.81
C ARG A 154 1.67 2.84 -1.84
N ASN A 155 1.77 2.55 -0.54
CA ASN A 155 0.82 3.10 0.44
C ASN A 155 0.91 4.64 0.51
N ARG A 156 2.13 5.20 0.44
CA ARG A 156 2.39 6.63 0.69
C ARG A 156 2.54 7.49 -0.56
N ALA A 157 2.89 6.92 -1.70
CA ALA A 157 3.15 7.64 -2.96
C ALA A 157 1.96 7.64 -3.93
N ARG A 158 0.76 7.24 -3.48
CA ARG A 158 -0.42 7.18 -4.34
C ARG A 158 -0.72 8.53 -4.94
N PHE A 159 -0.92 8.56 -6.25
CA PHE A 159 -1.30 9.76 -6.93
C PHE A 159 -2.75 10.13 -6.58
N ALA A 160 -2.95 11.33 -6.06
CA ALA A 160 -4.28 11.87 -5.81
C ALA A 160 -4.87 12.33 -7.15
N PHE A 161 -5.52 11.40 -7.86
CA PHE A 161 -6.25 11.76 -9.07
C PHE A 161 -7.32 12.82 -8.76
N PRO A 162 -7.57 13.77 -9.68
CA PRO A 162 -8.68 14.71 -9.54
C PRO A 162 -10.03 14.01 -9.33
N ASP A 163 -10.92 14.61 -8.54
CA ASP A 163 -12.24 14.03 -8.23
C ASP A 163 -13.02 13.66 -9.50
N ASP A 164 -13.00 14.54 -10.51
CA ASP A 164 -13.69 14.31 -11.77
C ASP A 164 -13.07 13.19 -12.63
N PHE A 165 -11.78 12.88 -12.43
CA PHE A 165 -11.15 11.70 -13.03
C PHE A 165 -11.64 10.42 -12.35
N SER A 166 -11.80 10.45 -11.03
CA SER A 166 -12.29 9.30 -10.27
C SER A 166 -13.71 8.93 -10.71
N ASP A 167 -14.57 9.93 -10.89
CA ASP A 167 -15.91 9.75 -11.45
C ASP A 167 -15.87 9.30 -12.92
N PHE A 168 -14.90 9.77 -13.69
CA PHE A 168 -14.65 9.36 -15.07
C PHE A 168 -14.25 7.89 -15.18
N ALA A 169 -13.34 7.42 -14.33
CA ALA A 169 -12.77 6.07 -14.37
C ALA A 169 -13.59 5.01 -13.62
N ALA A 170 -14.63 5.40 -12.88
CA ALA A 170 -15.42 4.51 -12.03
C ALA A 170 -15.97 3.26 -12.76
N GLY A 171 -16.44 3.43 -14.01
CA GLY A 171 -16.96 2.32 -14.81
C GLY A 171 -15.90 1.29 -15.18
N LEU A 172 -14.72 1.76 -15.58
CA LEU A 172 -13.56 0.90 -15.83
C LEU A 172 -13.16 0.18 -14.54
N GLN A 173 -13.01 0.90 -13.43
CA GLN A 173 -12.60 0.30 -12.15
C GLN A 173 -13.56 -0.78 -11.67
N ALA A 174 -14.87 -0.52 -11.72
CA ALA A 174 -15.88 -1.51 -11.37
C ALA A 174 -15.79 -2.76 -12.26
N ARG A 175 -15.48 -2.59 -13.56
CA ARG A 175 -15.25 -3.72 -14.47
C ARG A 175 -14.02 -4.53 -14.07
N LEU A 176 -12.90 -3.86 -13.82
CA LEU A 176 -11.63 -4.50 -13.44
C LEU A 176 -11.82 -5.31 -12.16
N VAL A 177 -12.36 -4.70 -11.10
CA VAL A 177 -12.66 -5.38 -9.82
C VAL A 177 -13.64 -6.55 -10.01
N GLY A 178 -14.71 -6.35 -10.79
CA GLY A 178 -15.74 -7.37 -10.97
C GLY A 178 -15.32 -8.57 -11.83
N LYS A 179 -14.29 -8.43 -12.66
CA LYS A 179 -13.86 -9.46 -13.63
C LYS A 179 -12.52 -10.11 -13.29
N HIS A 180 -11.65 -9.41 -12.57
CA HIS A 180 -10.29 -9.84 -12.32
C HIS A 180 -10.19 -11.28 -11.75
N ASP A 181 -11.07 -11.68 -10.83
CA ASP A 181 -11.03 -13.03 -10.22
C ASP A 181 -11.86 -14.08 -10.97
N LYS A 182 -12.42 -13.75 -12.14
CA LYS A 182 -13.21 -14.70 -12.93
C LYS A 182 -12.29 -15.55 -13.81
N GLY A 183 -12.64 -16.83 -13.99
CA GLY A 183 -11.96 -17.76 -14.90
C GLY A 183 -12.20 -17.49 -16.40
N THR A 184 -12.71 -16.32 -16.76
CA THR A 184 -12.96 -15.89 -18.14
C THR A 184 -11.68 -15.36 -18.81
N ALA A 185 -11.61 -15.31 -20.14
CA ALA A 185 -10.48 -14.75 -20.88
C ALA A 185 -10.09 -13.34 -20.40
N GLU A 186 -11.07 -12.44 -20.19
CA GLU A 186 -10.81 -11.10 -19.65
C GLU A 186 -10.24 -11.15 -18.23
N GLY A 187 -10.68 -12.08 -17.38
CA GLY A 187 -10.14 -12.23 -16.04
C GLY A 187 -8.71 -12.76 -16.05
N VAL A 188 -8.38 -13.65 -17.01
CA VAL A 188 -6.99 -14.06 -17.26
C VAL A 188 -6.14 -12.87 -17.69
N ALA A 189 -6.61 -12.10 -18.67
CA ALA A 189 -5.94 -10.88 -19.14
C ALA A 189 -5.67 -9.88 -18.01
N LEU A 190 -6.67 -9.65 -17.14
CA LEU A 190 -6.51 -8.77 -15.99
C LEU A 190 -5.50 -9.28 -14.97
N ARG A 191 -5.38 -10.59 -14.77
CA ARG A 191 -4.38 -11.20 -13.88
C ARG A 191 -2.96 -11.15 -14.45
N SER A 192 -2.83 -11.07 -15.77
CA SER A 192 -1.54 -10.89 -16.46
C SER A 192 -1.03 -9.45 -16.41
N LEU A 193 -1.85 -8.50 -15.96
CA LEU A 193 -1.40 -7.12 -15.74
C LEU A 193 -0.60 -7.02 -14.45
N ARG A 194 0.56 -6.36 -14.53
CA ARG A 194 1.34 -5.90 -13.39
C ARG A 194 0.70 -4.67 -12.76
N GLU A 195 0.37 -3.67 -13.57
CA GLU A 195 -0.25 -2.43 -13.14
C GLU A 195 -0.88 -1.69 -14.32
N ILE A 196 -1.75 -0.71 -14.00
CA ILE A 196 -2.30 0.22 -14.97
C ILE A 196 -1.80 1.61 -14.58
N ARG A 197 -1.25 2.36 -15.53
CA ARG A 197 -0.87 3.77 -15.35
C ARG A 197 -1.68 4.67 -16.26
N VAL A 198 -1.92 5.91 -15.83
CA VAL A 198 -2.62 6.93 -16.62
C VAL A 198 -1.76 8.18 -16.69
N ALA A 199 -1.45 8.63 -17.91
CA ALA A 199 -0.82 9.92 -18.16
C ALA A 199 -1.87 10.93 -18.64
N ALA A 200 -1.68 12.20 -18.25
CA ALA A 200 -2.52 13.32 -18.66
C ALA A 200 -1.67 14.36 -19.37
N SER A 201 -2.06 14.72 -20.60
CA SER A 201 -1.44 15.77 -21.39
C SER A 201 -2.40 16.95 -21.58
N PRO A 202 -1.98 18.22 -21.41
CA PRO A 202 -0.64 18.63 -21.00
C PRO A 202 -0.40 18.51 -19.49
N SER A 203 -1.47 18.47 -18.67
CA SER A 203 -1.38 18.16 -17.23
C SER A 203 -2.76 17.90 -16.61
N TRP A 204 -2.79 17.24 -15.45
CA TRP A 204 -3.99 17.00 -14.64
C TRP A 204 -4.75 18.27 -14.21
N GLY A 205 -4.12 19.45 -14.25
CA GLY A 205 -4.74 20.74 -13.93
C GLY A 205 -5.39 21.45 -15.12
N SER A 206 -5.29 20.89 -16.33
CA SER A 206 -5.70 21.57 -17.55
C SER A 206 -7.21 21.48 -17.80
N ALA A 207 -7.75 22.48 -18.51
CA ALA A 207 -9.16 22.54 -18.90
C ALA A 207 -9.51 21.55 -20.03
N ASN A 208 -8.51 21.13 -20.80
CA ASN A 208 -8.60 20.11 -21.83
C ASN A 208 -7.43 19.15 -21.64
N ILE A 209 -7.72 17.87 -21.56
CA ILE A 209 -6.76 16.81 -21.25
C ILE A 209 -6.93 15.66 -22.23
N ASP A 210 -5.81 15.18 -22.75
CA ASP A 210 -5.71 13.92 -23.46
C ASP A 210 -5.16 12.87 -22.49
N LEU A 211 -5.85 11.73 -22.38
CA LEU A 211 -5.49 10.65 -21.48
C LEU A 211 -4.86 9.50 -22.23
N VAL A 212 -3.80 8.94 -21.66
CA VAL A 212 -3.17 7.70 -22.16
C VAL A 212 -3.14 6.67 -21.04
N PHE A 213 -3.86 5.57 -21.24
CA PHE A 213 -3.85 4.41 -20.35
C PHE A 213 -2.78 3.39 -20.77
N MET A 214 -1.89 3.07 -19.85
CA MET A 214 -0.80 2.12 -20.05
C MET A 214 -1.12 0.86 -19.24
N PHE A 215 -1.49 -0.21 -19.93
CA PHE A 215 -1.76 -1.52 -19.33
C PHE A 215 -0.47 -2.35 -19.36
N ILE A 216 0.23 -2.40 -18.23
CA ILE A 216 1.57 -2.98 -18.15
C ILE A 216 1.47 -4.44 -17.74
N LEU A 217 2.09 -5.34 -18.52
CA LEU A 217 2.10 -6.78 -18.27
C LEU A 217 3.13 -7.19 -17.21
N SER A 218 2.82 -8.27 -16.50
CA SER A 218 3.79 -8.99 -15.66
C SER A 218 4.80 -9.75 -16.53
N ASP A 219 6.04 -9.84 -16.06
CA ASP A 219 7.10 -10.54 -16.78
C ASP A 219 6.74 -12.04 -16.91
N GLY A 220 6.72 -12.55 -18.15
CA GLY A 220 6.42 -13.96 -18.44
C GLY A 220 4.94 -14.30 -18.66
N ASP A 221 4.01 -13.37 -18.43
CA ASP A 221 2.56 -13.61 -18.51
C ASP A 221 1.91 -13.09 -19.80
N ASN A 222 2.62 -13.19 -20.94
CA ASN A 222 2.00 -12.87 -22.23
C ASN A 222 1.09 -14.03 -22.71
N VAL A 223 -0.12 -14.07 -22.15
CA VAL A 223 -1.08 -15.17 -22.36
C VAL A 223 -1.86 -15.04 -23.68
N PHE A 224 -1.85 -13.85 -24.30
CA PHE A 224 -2.57 -13.57 -25.53
C PHE A 224 -1.61 -13.09 -26.62
N ASP A 225 -1.97 -13.32 -27.88
CA ASP A 225 -1.34 -12.65 -29.00
C ASP A 225 -1.76 -11.16 -29.06
N GLY A 226 -1.19 -10.41 -30.01
CA GLY A 226 -1.52 -8.99 -30.17
C GLY A 226 -3.01 -8.73 -30.46
N ALA A 227 -3.71 -9.67 -31.10
CA ALA A 227 -5.12 -9.53 -31.42
C ALA A 227 -6.01 -9.69 -30.18
N GLY A 228 -5.71 -10.66 -29.32
CA GLY A 228 -6.41 -10.86 -28.05
C GLY A 228 -6.29 -9.66 -27.10
N TRP A 229 -5.09 -9.08 -27.00
CA TRP A 229 -4.87 -7.86 -26.21
C TRP A 229 -5.61 -6.65 -26.78
N HIS A 230 -5.65 -6.50 -28.10
CA HIS A 230 -6.37 -5.39 -28.74
C HIS A 230 -7.87 -5.43 -28.44
N GLU A 231 -8.50 -6.61 -28.46
CA GLU A 231 -9.92 -6.76 -28.13
C GLU A 231 -10.21 -6.38 -26.66
N HIS A 232 -9.37 -6.83 -25.72
CA HIS A 232 -9.54 -6.49 -24.31
C HIS A 232 -9.32 -5.00 -24.04
N LEU A 233 -8.27 -4.41 -24.63
CA LEU A 233 -7.98 -2.99 -24.52
C LEU A 233 -9.15 -2.14 -25.04
N ALA A 234 -9.69 -2.45 -26.21
CA ALA A 234 -10.83 -1.73 -26.78
C ALA A 234 -12.05 -1.77 -25.85
N LYS A 235 -12.34 -2.94 -25.25
CA LYS A 235 -13.43 -3.10 -24.26
C LYS A 235 -13.21 -2.26 -23.01
N TRP A 236 -11.97 -2.13 -22.53
CA TRP A 236 -11.66 -1.34 -21.35
C TRP A 236 -11.72 0.16 -21.63
N LEU A 237 -11.15 0.63 -22.74
CA LEU A 237 -11.20 2.05 -23.13
C LEU A 237 -12.63 2.52 -23.43
N ALA A 238 -13.50 1.65 -23.93
CA ALA A 238 -14.91 1.97 -24.15
C ALA A 238 -15.67 2.34 -22.85
N LEU A 239 -15.14 1.97 -21.67
CA LEU A 239 -15.73 2.34 -20.37
C LEU A 239 -15.33 3.73 -19.88
N VAL A 240 -14.39 4.36 -20.56
CA VAL A 240 -13.87 5.70 -20.27
C VAL A 240 -13.96 6.57 -21.53
N PRO A 241 -15.15 6.76 -22.12
CA PRO A 241 -15.28 7.53 -23.35
C PRO A 241 -14.98 9.02 -23.09
N PRO A 242 -14.36 9.74 -24.05
CA PRO A 242 -14.09 11.17 -23.91
C PRO A 242 -15.31 11.96 -23.46
N ARG A 243 -15.17 12.74 -22.38
CA ARG A 243 -16.23 13.60 -21.83
C ARG A 243 -15.68 14.72 -20.96
N GLY A 244 -16.41 15.83 -20.92
CA GLY A 244 -16.01 16.99 -20.12
C GLY A 244 -14.67 17.55 -20.59
N ARG A 245 -13.70 17.62 -19.68
CA ARG A 245 -12.33 18.06 -19.99
C ARG A 245 -11.44 16.99 -20.61
N TYR A 246 -11.83 15.71 -20.58
CA TYR A 246 -11.08 14.63 -21.19
C TYR A 246 -11.46 14.53 -22.68
N ARG A 247 -10.61 15.05 -23.55
CA ARG A 247 -10.89 15.27 -24.98
C ARG A 247 -10.56 14.06 -25.83
N SER A 248 -9.45 13.38 -25.55
CA SER A 248 -9.14 12.07 -26.10
C SER A 248 -8.79 11.08 -24.99
N VAL A 249 -8.99 9.81 -25.30
CA VAL A 249 -8.69 8.68 -24.41
C VAL A 249 -8.09 7.60 -25.27
N ASP A 250 -6.78 7.45 -25.15
CA ASP A 250 -5.99 6.45 -25.84
C ASP A 250 -5.41 5.46 -24.83
N GLY A 251 -4.84 4.36 -25.32
CA GLY A 251 -4.13 3.44 -24.48
C GLY A 251 -3.45 2.33 -25.24
N PHE A 252 -2.63 1.57 -24.54
CA PHE A 252 -1.89 0.44 -25.08
C PHE A 252 -1.59 -0.60 -24.00
N VAL A 253 -1.35 -1.83 -24.45
CA VAL A 253 -0.83 -2.92 -23.62
C VAL A 253 0.65 -3.09 -23.93
N VAL A 254 1.50 -3.20 -22.92
CA VAL A 254 2.96 -3.22 -23.09
C VAL A 254 3.63 -4.09 -22.03
N ALA A 255 4.73 -4.76 -22.38
CA ALA A 255 5.60 -5.37 -21.37
C ALA A 255 6.46 -4.29 -20.70
N LEU A 256 6.82 -4.48 -19.43
CA LEU A 256 7.59 -3.47 -18.71
C LEU A 256 8.93 -3.13 -19.40
N GLY A 257 9.59 -4.13 -19.99
CA GLY A 257 10.87 -3.95 -20.71
C GLY A 257 10.77 -3.13 -22.00
N ASP A 258 9.57 -3.00 -22.59
CA ASP A 258 9.34 -2.26 -23.83
C ASP A 258 8.89 -0.81 -23.58
N LEU A 259 8.63 -0.44 -22.33
CA LEU A 259 8.19 0.89 -21.95
C LEU A 259 9.40 1.80 -21.68
N SER A 260 9.40 3.01 -22.24
CA SER A 260 10.45 3.96 -21.92
C SER A 260 10.32 4.44 -20.47
N ALA A 261 11.44 4.73 -19.82
CA ALA A 261 11.43 5.32 -18.47
C ALA A 261 10.66 6.65 -18.44
N ARG A 262 10.66 7.41 -19.54
CA ARG A 262 9.89 8.66 -19.67
C ARG A 262 8.39 8.38 -19.60
N ASP A 263 7.89 7.41 -20.36
CA ASP A 263 6.47 7.08 -20.39
C ASP A 263 6.02 6.53 -19.03
N TYR A 264 6.84 5.66 -18.43
CA TYR A 264 6.59 5.13 -17.09
C TYR A 264 6.43 6.27 -16.06
N LEU A 265 7.38 7.21 -16.02
CA LEU A 265 7.38 8.33 -15.07
C LEU A 265 6.28 9.37 -15.34
N ALA A 266 5.83 9.51 -16.58
CA ALA A 266 4.74 10.42 -16.94
C ALA A 266 3.37 9.90 -16.48
N GLY A 267 3.22 8.57 -16.34
CA GLY A 267 2.00 7.94 -15.89
C GLY A 267 1.89 7.84 -14.36
N ALA A 268 0.72 8.15 -13.83
CA ALA A 268 0.36 7.86 -12.44
C ALA A 268 -0.28 6.46 -12.34
N GLN A 269 0.10 5.66 -11.33
CA GLN A 269 -0.50 4.35 -11.10
C GLN A 269 -1.97 4.47 -10.69
N LEU A 270 -2.84 3.72 -11.38
CA LEU A 270 -4.27 3.62 -11.10
C LEU A 270 -4.52 2.44 -10.14
N ASP A 271 -4.55 2.72 -8.85
CA ASP A 271 -4.90 1.71 -7.83
C ASP A 271 -6.38 1.36 -7.88
N LEU A 272 -6.70 0.07 -7.99
CA LEU A 272 -8.08 -0.40 -8.15
C LEU A 272 -8.87 -0.47 -6.83
N ASP A 273 -8.17 -0.41 -5.71
CA ASP A 273 -8.72 -0.70 -4.38
C ASP A 273 -9.28 0.50 -3.63
N HIS A 274 -8.93 1.73 -4.03
CA HIS A 274 -9.23 2.95 -3.27
C HIS A 274 -10.01 4.01 -4.04
N VAL A 275 -10.49 3.71 -5.25
CA VAL A 275 -11.34 4.65 -5.99
C VAL A 275 -12.82 4.37 -5.72
N THR A 276 -13.13 4.19 -4.44
CA THR A 276 -14.49 4.46 -3.98
C THR A 276 -14.56 5.98 -3.79
N GLY A 277 -15.08 6.67 -4.80
CA GLY A 277 -15.41 8.09 -4.67
C GLY A 277 -16.22 8.33 -3.39
N ARG A 278 -16.07 9.52 -2.80
CA ARG A 278 -16.98 9.98 -1.74
C ARG A 278 -18.41 9.72 -2.21
N ARG A 279 -19.09 8.73 -1.62
CA ARG A 279 -20.56 8.78 -1.57
C ARG A 279 -20.87 9.99 -0.70
N ARG A 280 -21.10 11.14 -1.34
CA ARG A 280 -21.80 12.25 -0.71
C ARG A 280 -23.26 11.84 -0.51
#